data_AF-A0A8X6T0S9-F1
#
_entry.id   AF-A0A8X6T0S9-F1
#
_cell.length_a   1.000
_cell.length_b   1.000
_cell.length_c   1.000
_cell.angle_alpha   90.00
_cell.angle_beta   90.00
_cell.angle_gamma   90.00
#
_symmetry.space_group_name_H-M   'P 1'
#
loop_
_entity.id
_entity.type
_entity.pdbx_description
1 polymer ?
#
loop_
_entity_poly.entity_id
_entity_poly.type
_entity_poly.pdbx_seq_one_letter_code
_entity_poly.pdbx_strand_id
1 'polypeptide(L)'
;MMTDDTESFLNAWRTVFGVPEKKLLCTWHVDRSWRRSIVKLIKKPENQIQAYKVVRCLLMEIEEEAFYIMLQEALKNFNETDKFREFKNYFEHVYCKRTEAWAYCHRKWLGINTNMHIESMHRTIKYVYLQGKKVKRLDRALFYLMKFVRDRVFDRLICLEKGKISSKIAQLRSWPRIN
;
A
#
# COMPACT_ATOMS: atom_id res chain seq x y z
N MET A 1 -3.91 14.46 -5.56
CA MET A 1 -2.52 14.00 -5.78
C MET A 1 -2.17 12.93 -4.74
N MET A 2 -1.50 11.83 -5.12
CA MET A 2 -0.97 10.84 -4.18
C MET A 2 0.56 10.88 -4.17
N THR A 3 1.16 11.06 -2.99
CA THR A 3 2.62 11.18 -2.83
C THR A 3 3.15 10.26 -1.74
N ASP A 4 4.47 10.20 -1.60
CA ASP A 4 5.06 9.78 -0.33
C ASP A 4 4.80 10.83 0.77
N ASP A 5 5.36 10.58 1.95
CA ASP A 5 5.26 11.48 3.10
C ASP A 5 6.37 12.55 3.09
N THR A 6 6.67 13.11 1.91
CA THR A 6 7.61 14.22 1.74
C THR A 6 6.90 15.44 1.18
N GLU A 7 7.35 16.63 1.55
CA GLU A 7 6.74 17.88 1.10
C GLU A 7 7.23 18.33 -0.28
N SER A 8 8.38 17.81 -0.75
CA SER A 8 9.00 18.24 -2.00
C SER A 8 8.07 18.08 -3.20
N PHE A 9 7.38 16.94 -3.31
CA PHE A 9 6.43 16.69 -4.39
C PHE A 9 5.18 17.57 -4.30
N LEU A 10 4.67 17.81 -3.09
CA LEU A 10 3.52 18.67 -2.90
C LEU A 10 3.84 20.12 -3.26
N ASN A 11 5.01 20.60 -2.84
CA ASN A 11 5.46 21.96 -3.12
C ASN A 11 5.66 22.16 -4.62
N ALA A 12 6.35 21.23 -5.28
CA ALA A 12 6.51 21.25 -6.74
C ALA A 12 5.16 21.23 -7.48
N TRP A 13 4.22 20.39 -7.04
CA TRP A 13 2.87 20.36 -7.61
C TRP A 13 2.15 21.69 -7.45
N ARG A 14 2.18 22.28 -6.25
CA ARG A 14 1.54 23.57 -5.97
C ARG A 14 2.05 24.68 -6.87
N THR A 15 3.36 24.70 -7.13
CA THR A 15 3.99 25.68 -8.03
C THR A 15 3.51 25.56 -9.47
N VAL A 16 3.31 24.33 -9.97
CA VAL A 16 3.02 24.10 -11.41
C VAL A 16 1.52 24.00 -11.69
N PHE A 17 0.78 23.33 -10.82
CA PHE A 17 -0.61 22.94 -11.02
C PHE A 17 -1.58 23.57 -10.00
N GLY A 18 -1.08 24.40 -9.08
CA GLY A 18 -1.88 25.00 -8.02
C GLY A 18 -2.20 24.05 -6.86
N VAL A 19 -3.06 24.51 -5.94
CA VAL A 19 -3.42 23.73 -4.75
C VAL A 19 -4.23 22.49 -5.15
N PRO A 20 -3.78 21.26 -4.82
CA PRO A 20 -4.54 20.07 -5.14
C PRO A 20 -5.80 20.01 -4.26
N GLU A 21 -6.93 19.66 -4.86
CA GLU A 21 -8.21 19.48 -4.15
C GLU A 21 -8.10 18.45 -3.01
N LYS A 22 -7.35 17.36 -3.23
CA LYS A 22 -7.03 16.37 -2.19
C LYS A 22 -5.55 15.97 -2.22
N LYS A 23 -4.92 15.95 -1.04
CA LYS A 23 -3.58 15.38 -0.80
C LYS A 23 -3.73 14.01 -0.14
N LEU A 24 -3.32 12.96 -0.86
CA LEU A 24 -3.31 11.59 -0.36
C LEU A 24 -1.88 11.10 -0.17
N LEU A 25 -1.69 10.25 0.83
CA LEU A 25 -0.48 9.49 1.07
C LEU A 25 -0.60 8.11 0.42
N CYS A 26 0.46 7.68 -0.24
CA CYS A 26 0.55 6.33 -0.80
C CYS A 26 0.51 5.29 0.32
N THR A 27 -0.39 4.31 0.20
CA THR A 27 -0.61 3.24 1.20
C THR A 27 0.68 2.51 1.52
N TRP A 28 1.49 2.22 0.51
CA TRP A 28 2.78 1.56 0.69
C TRP A 28 3.77 2.40 1.51
N HIS A 29 3.84 3.71 1.28
CA HIS A 29 4.74 4.60 2.02
C HIS A 29 4.31 4.72 3.48
N VAL A 30 3.00 4.82 3.73
CA VAL A 30 2.42 4.80 5.08
C VAL A 30 2.75 3.48 5.79
N ASP A 31 2.45 2.34 5.15
CA ASP A 31 2.75 1.01 5.68
C ASP A 31 4.24 0.84 6.01
N ARG A 32 5.12 1.23 5.09
CA ARG A 32 6.57 1.14 5.25
C ARG A 32 7.06 2.03 6.39
N SER A 33 6.52 3.22 6.52
CA SER A 33 6.83 4.16 7.60
C SER A 33 6.44 3.57 8.95
N TRP A 34 5.21 3.07 9.07
CA TRP A 34 4.74 2.42 10.30
C TRP A 34 5.57 1.20 10.67
N ARG A 35 5.86 0.29 9.74
CA ARG A 35 6.72 -0.88 10.03
C ARG A 35 8.08 -0.47 10.60
N ARG A 36 8.70 0.57 10.05
CA ARG A 36 9.98 1.09 10.55
C ARG A 36 9.86 1.68 11.95
N SER A 37 8.84 2.51 12.17
CA SER A 37 8.61 3.13 13.48
C SER A 37 8.21 2.10 14.55
N ILE A 38 7.46 1.07 14.19
CA ILE A 38 7.12 -0.06 15.07
C ILE A 38 8.38 -0.78 15.54
N VAL A 39 9.26 -1.17 14.61
CA VAL A 39 10.52 -1.85 14.97
C VAL A 39 11.43 -0.96 15.82
N LYS A 40 11.41 0.35 15.55
CA LYS A 40 12.22 1.33 16.29
C LYS A 40 11.69 1.62 17.70
N LEU A 41 10.38 1.72 17.87
CA LEU A 41 9.74 2.26 19.08
C LEU A 41 9.10 1.18 19.98
N ILE A 42 9.02 -0.08 19.51
CA ILE A 42 8.42 -1.19 20.27
C ILE A 42 9.46 -2.29 20.44
N LYS A 43 9.81 -2.62 21.68
CA LYS A 43 10.93 -3.54 21.99
C LYS A 43 10.66 -5.00 21.64
N LYS A 44 9.47 -5.50 21.98
CA LYS A 44 9.18 -6.94 21.88
C LYS A 44 8.49 -7.31 20.55
N PRO A 45 8.91 -8.38 19.85
CA PRO A 45 8.33 -8.78 18.57
C PRO A 45 6.82 -9.05 18.60
N GLU A 46 6.30 -9.66 19.67
CA GLU A 46 4.88 -9.93 19.84
C GLU A 46 4.04 -8.64 19.89
N ASN A 47 4.58 -7.60 20.56
CA ASN A 47 3.96 -6.29 20.63
C ASN A 47 4.07 -5.56 19.28
N GLN A 48 5.18 -5.73 18.54
CA GLN A 48 5.31 -5.19 17.19
C GLN A 48 4.24 -5.77 16.25
N ILE A 49 4.00 -7.08 16.32
CA ILE A 49 2.96 -7.76 15.54
C ILE A 49 1.58 -7.23 15.94
N GLN A 50 1.31 -7.06 17.24
CA GLN A 50 0.05 -6.51 17.74
C GLN A 50 -0.20 -5.10 17.22
N ALA A 51 0.77 -4.19 17.40
CA ALA A 51 0.66 -2.81 16.93
C ALA A 51 0.50 -2.73 15.41
N TYR A 52 1.24 -3.56 14.67
CA TYR A 52 1.14 -3.62 13.21
C TYR A 52 -0.26 -4.07 12.76
N LYS A 53 -0.83 -5.12 13.37
CA LYS A 53 -2.19 -5.56 13.06
C LYS A 53 -3.21 -4.44 13.25
N VAL A 54 -3.14 -3.73 14.38
CA VAL A 54 -4.06 -2.63 14.69
C VAL A 54 -3.99 -1.52 13.63
N VAL A 55 -2.79 -0.98 13.36
CA VAL A 55 -2.66 0.11 12.37
C VAL A 55 -3.01 -0.35 10.96
N ARG A 56 -2.76 -1.63 10.61
CA ARG A 56 -3.18 -2.19 9.33
C ARG A 56 -4.68 -2.30 9.17
N CYS A 57 -5.40 -2.66 10.23
CA CYS A 57 -6.86 -2.67 10.20
C CYS A 57 -7.39 -1.25 9.97
N LEU A 58 -6.88 -0.26 10.72
CA LEU A 58 -7.23 1.16 10.54
C LEU A 58 -6.98 1.65 9.11
N LEU A 59 -5.85 1.26 8.50
CA LEU A 59 -5.51 1.66 7.13
C LEU A 59 -6.47 1.13 6.08
N MET A 60 -7.05 -0.04 6.31
CA MET A 60 -7.87 -0.76 5.34
C MET A 60 -9.38 -0.60 5.60
N GLU A 61 -9.75 0.06 6.69
CA GLU A 61 -11.16 0.24 7.05
C GLU A 61 -11.90 1.02 5.97
N ILE A 62 -13.07 0.51 5.60
CA ILE A 62 -13.88 1.00 4.49
C ILE A 62 -14.93 1.97 5.00
N GLU A 63 -15.51 1.71 6.17
CA GLU A 63 -16.55 2.55 6.74
C GLU A 63 -15.96 3.63 7.66
N GLU A 64 -16.35 4.88 7.40
CA GLU A 64 -15.78 6.04 8.09
C GLU A 64 -16.13 6.05 9.59
N GLU A 65 -17.38 5.73 9.93
CA GLU A 65 -17.83 5.64 11.32
C GLU A 65 -17.08 4.53 12.08
N ALA A 66 -16.98 3.35 11.46
CA ALA A 66 -16.23 2.22 12.03
C ALA A 66 -14.74 2.58 12.21
N PHE A 67 -14.15 3.30 11.26
CA PHE A 67 -12.77 3.77 11.35
C PHE A 67 -12.53 4.66 12.57
N TYR A 68 -13.40 5.63 12.84
CA TYR A 68 -13.23 6.52 13.98
C TYR A 68 -13.42 5.79 15.31
N ILE A 69 -14.37 4.86 15.40
CA ILE A 69 -14.54 3.98 16.59
C ILE A 69 -13.26 3.16 16.83
N MET A 70 -12.77 2.47 15.79
CA MET A 70 -11.54 1.68 15.87
C MET A 70 -10.31 2.52 16.23
N LEU A 71 -10.24 3.77 15.75
CA LEU A 71 -9.13 4.67 16.04
C LEU A 71 -9.11 5.05 17.52
N GLN A 72 -10.26 5.38 18.10
CA GLN A 72 -10.38 5.68 19.52
C GLN A 72 -10.02 4.47 20.38
N GLU A 73 -10.53 3.29 20.03
CA GLU A 73 -10.19 2.05 20.72
C GLU A 73 -8.70 1.72 20.61
N ALA A 74 -8.08 1.91 19.45
CA ALA A 74 -6.66 1.71 19.25
C ALA A 74 -5.81 2.63 20.14
N LEU A 75 -6.16 3.92 20.22
CA LEU A 75 -5.45 4.88 21.06
C LEU A 75 -5.62 4.57 22.54
N LYS A 76 -6.81 4.11 22.96
CA LYS A 76 -7.06 3.65 24.33
C LYS A 76 -6.22 2.40 24.66
N ASN A 77 -6.25 1.38 23.80
CA ASN A 77 -5.48 0.15 23.96
C ASN A 77 -3.97 0.41 24.04
N PHE A 78 -3.47 1.40 23.31
CA PHE A 78 -2.07 1.81 23.39
C PHE A 78 -1.73 2.62 24.67
N ASN A 79 -2.72 3.21 25.33
CA ASN A 79 -2.55 3.97 26.56
C ASN A 79 -2.46 3.07 27.80
N GLU A 80 -3.11 1.91 27.76
CA GLU A 80 -3.20 0.98 28.91
C GLU A 80 -1.86 0.31 29.26
N THR A 81 -0.86 0.37 28.37
CA THR A 81 0.43 -0.28 28.61
C THR A 81 1.61 0.57 28.15
N ASP A 82 2.60 0.76 29.02
CA ASP A 82 3.82 1.52 28.75
C ASP A 82 4.61 0.96 27.54
N LYS A 83 4.35 -0.31 27.18
CA LYS A 83 4.93 -1.01 26.02
C LYS A 83 4.64 -0.36 24.66
N PHE A 84 3.61 0.48 24.55
CA PHE A 84 3.23 1.15 23.30
C PHE A 84 3.38 2.67 23.34
N ARG A 85 3.79 3.25 24.47
CA ARG A 85 3.76 4.69 24.71
C ARG A 85 4.49 5.52 23.66
N GLU A 86 5.74 5.15 23.33
CA GLU A 86 6.52 5.86 22.31
C GLU A 86 5.88 5.79 20.92
N PHE A 87 5.41 4.60 20.54
CA PHE A 87 4.74 4.40 19.26
C PHE A 87 3.41 5.15 19.18
N LYS A 88 2.63 5.17 20.27
CA LYS A 88 1.36 5.91 20.39
C LYS A 88 1.58 7.40 20.16
N ASN A 89 2.54 8.01 20.86
CA ASN A 89 2.86 9.42 20.69
C ASN A 89 3.27 9.74 19.25
N TYR A 90 4.10 8.90 18.64
CA TYR A 90 4.45 9.03 17.22
C TYR A 90 3.21 8.95 16.33
N PHE A 91 2.38 7.92 16.48
CA PHE A 91 1.21 7.69 15.64
C PHE A 91 0.18 8.81 15.76
N GLU A 92 -0.09 9.26 16.99
CA GLU A 92 -1.03 10.33 17.29
C GLU A 92 -0.59 11.68 16.73
N HIS A 93 0.67 12.07 16.95
CA HIS A 93 1.17 13.34 16.46
C HIS A 93 1.37 13.37 14.93
N VAL A 94 1.76 12.25 14.33
CA VAL A 94 2.12 12.19 12.92
C VAL A 94 0.95 11.79 12.02
N TYR A 95 0.05 10.90 12.43
CA TYR A 95 -0.98 10.33 11.54
C TYR A 95 -2.41 10.68 11.94
N CYS A 96 -2.75 10.79 13.23
CA CYS A 96 -4.13 11.06 13.65
C CYS A 96 -4.65 12.44 13.23
N LYS A 97 -3.76 13.43 13.05
CA LYS A 97 -4.16 14.77 12.58
C LYS A 97 -4.49 14.86 11.07
N ARG A 98 -4.27 13.78 10.33
CA ARG A 98 -4.38 13.76 8.85
C ARG A 98 -4.95 12.44 8.34
N THR A 99 -5.96 11.90 9.01
CA THR A 99 -6.62 10.62 8.67
C THR A 99 -7.12 10.60 7.23
N GLU A 100 -7.68 11.71 6.77
CA GLU A 100 -8.14 11.92 5.38
C GLU A 100 -7.06 11.65 4.32
N ALA A 101 -5.79 11.90 4.67
CA ALA A 101 -4.70 11.70 3.74
C ALA A 101 -4.34 10.22 3.55
N TRP A 102 -4.55 9.36 4.54
CA TRP A 102 -4.05 7.98 4.50
C TRP A 102 -5.11 6.89 4.62
N ALA A 103 -6.18 7.08 5.39
CA ALA A 103 -7.16 6.03 5.65
C ALA A 103 -7.94 5.68 4.38
N TYR A 104 -8.34 4.42 4.23
CA TYR A 104 -9.01 3.95 3.02
C TYR A 104 -10.44 4.46 2.90
N CYS A 105 -11.18 4.57 4.01
CA CYS A 105 -12.53 5.11 4.07
C CYS A 105 -12.67 6.48 3.39
N HIS A 106 -11.69 7.39 3.55
CA HIS A 106 -11.70 8.72 2.93
C HIS A 106 -11.26 8.74 1.45
N ARG A 107 -10.88 7.59 0.87
CA ARG A 107 -10.50 7.44 -0.54
C ARG A 107 -11.66 7.01 -1.43
N LYS A 108 -12.83 6.72 -0.85
CA LYS A 108 -14.06 6.39 -1.58
C LYS A 108 -14.28 7.42 -2.71
N TRP A 109 -14.64 6.93 -3.90
CA TRP A 109 -14.93 7.72 -5.11
C TRP A 109 -13.75 8.37 -5.84
N LEU A 110 -12.50 8.21 -5.37
CA LEU A 110 -11.35 8.84 -6.04
C LEU A 110 -10.81 8.05 -7.24
N GLY A 111 -11.29 6.83 -7.50
CA GLY A 111 -10.75 5.96 -8.56
C GLY A 111 -9.31 5.46 -8.32
N ILE A 112 -8.67 5.86 -7.21
CA ILE A 112 -7.28 5.54 -6.85
C ILE A 112 -7.22 4.25 -6.01
N ASN A 113 -7.90 3.20 -6.47
CA ASN A 113 -7.70 1.83 -5.97
C ASN A 113 -6.47 1.15 -6.61
N THR A 114 -5.81 1.85 -7.53
CA THR A 114 -4.69 1.39 -8.36
C THR A 114 -3.35 1.24 -7.63
N ASN A 115 -3.26 1.59 -6.34
CA ASN A 115 -2.04 1.33 -5.55
C ASN A 115 -1.64 -0.15 -5.60
N MET A 116 -2.61 -1.06 -5.61
CA MET A 116 -2.34 -2.50 -5.69
C MET A 116 -1.64 -2.90 -7.01
N HIS A 117 -2.00 -2.26 -8.13
CA HIS A 117 -1.38 -2.51 -9.43
C HIS A 117 0.04 -1.91 -9.51
N ILE A 118 0.24 -0.70 -8.99
CA ILE A 118 1.56 -0.06 -8.95
C ILE A 118 2.49 -0.81 -7.99
N GLU A 119 1.99 -1.25 -6.83
CA GLU A 119 2.72 -2.07 -5.87
C GLU A 119 3.11 -3.42 -6.47
N SER A 120 2.17 -4.09 -7.17
CA SER A 120 2.44 -5.34 -7.88
C SER A 120 3.53 -5.14 -8.95
N MET A 121 3.41 -4.10 -9.77
CA MET A 121 4.41 -3.73 -10.77
C MET A 121 5.80 -3.51 -10.12
N HIS A 122 5.87 -2.66 -9.09
CA HIS A 122 7.11 -2.35 -8.40
C HIS A 122 7.74 -3.60 -7.76
N ARG A 123 6.93 -4.48 -7.15
CA ARG A 123 7.40 -5.74 -6.56
C ARG A 123 7.99 -6.66 -7.61
N THR A 124 7.32 -6.79 -8.75
CA THR A 124 7.78 -7.58 -9.90
C THR A 124 9.12 -7.04 -10.41
N ILE A 125 9.23 -5.74 -10.67
CA ILE A 125 10.49 -5.11 -11.11
C ILE A 125 11.59 -5.37 -10.07
N LYS A 126 11.32 -5.08 -8.79
CA LYS A 126 12.33 -5.17 -7.73
C LYS A 126 12.80 -6.59 -7.47
N TYR A 127 11.92 -7.58 -7.41
CA TYR A 127 12.27 -8.92 -6.93
C TYR A 127 12.44 -9.93 -8.07
N VAL A 128 11.72 -9.78 -9.19
CA VAL A 128 11.85 -10.69 -10.35
C VAL A 128 12.98 -10.23 -11.27
N TYR A 129 12.97 -8.96 -11.69
CA TYR A 129 13.96 -8.46 -12.65
C TYR A 129 15.27 -8.03 -11.98
N LEU A 130 15.18 -7.35 -10.84
CA LEU A 130 16.34 -6.80 -10.12
C LEU A 130 16.89 -7.71 -9.01
N GLN A 131 16.20 -8.81 -8.69
CA GLN A 131 16.61 -9.75 -7.64
C GLN A 131 16.89 -9.06 -6.29
N GLY A 132 16.13 -8.01 -5.96
CA GLY A 132 16.29 -7.20 -4.75
C GLY A 132 17.46 -6.22 -4.76
N LYS A 133 18.29 -6.21 -5.82
CA LYS A 133 19.48 -5.34 -5.92
C LYS A 133 19.08 -3.91 -6.28
N LYS A 134 19.82 -2.94 -5.73
CA LYS A 134 19.67 -1.52 -6.10
C LYS A 134 20.36 -1.25 -7.43
N VAL A 135 19.65 -0.61 -8.35
CA VAL A 135 20.22 -0.17 -9.63
C VAL A 135 20.89 1.19 -9.44
N LYS A 136 22.19 1.26 -9.71
CA LYS A 136 22.95 2.54 -9.67
C LYS A 136 22.94 3.29 -11.00
N ARG A 137 22.66 2.57 -12.10
CA ARG A 137 22.82 3.02 -13.48
C ARG A 137 21.46 3.15 -14.16
N LEU A 138 21.15 4.35 -14.65
CA LEU A 138 19.84 4.66 -15.23
C LEU A 138 19.52 3.79 -16.47
N ASP A 139 20.52 3.56 -17.33
CA ASP A 139 20.39 2.72 -18.52
C ASP A 139 19.97 1.29 -18.18
N ARG A 140 20.49 0.73 -17.08
CA ARG A 140 20.05 -0.58 -16.60
C ARG A 140 18.62 -0.55 -16.08
N ALA A 141 18.22 0.50 -15.37
CA ALA A 141 16.85 0.64 -14.89
C ALA A 141 15.86 0.68 -16.07
N LEU A 142 16.21 1.45 -17.11
CA LEU A 142 15.43 1.54 -18.34
C LEU A 142 15.32 0.18 -19.04
N PHE A 143 16.43 -0.56 -19.16
CA PHE A 143 16.44 -1.89 -19.75
C PHE A 143 15.45 -2.84 -19.05
N TYR A 144 15.46 -2.88 -17.71
CA TYR A 144 14.53 -3.74 -16.96
C TYR A 144 13.07 -3.28 -17.05
N LEU A 145 12.81 -1.97 -17.12
CA LEU A 145 11.47 -1.44 -17.35
C LEU A 145 10.95 -1.84 -18.73
N MET A 146 11.77 -1.70 -19.78
CA MET A 146 11.41 -2.14 -21.13
C MET A 146 11.17 -3.64 -21.20
N LYS A 147 11.99 -4.44 -20.51
CA LYS A 147 11.79 -5.89 -20.41
C LYS A 147 10.46 -6.22 -19.73
N PHE A 148 10.14 -5.56 -18.62
CA PHE A 148 8.86 -5.70 -17.95
C PHE A 148 7.68 -5.37 -18.90
N VAL A 149 7.74 -4.25 -19.62
CA VAL A 149 6.68 -3.86 -20.57
C VAL A 149 6.51 -4.93 -21.66
N ARG A 150 7.61 -5.43 -22.23
CA ARG A 150 7.59 -6.50 -23.24
C ARG A 150 6.89 -7.75 -22.71
N ASP A 151 7.26 -8.20 -21.53
CA ASP A 151 6.69 -9.41 -20.93
C ASP A 151 5.18 -9.23 -20.67
N ARG A 152 4.74 -8.03 -20.24
CA ARG A 152 3.30 -7.73 -20.05
C ARG A 152 2.51 -7.68 -21.35
N VAL A 153 3.10 -7.20 -22.44
CA VAL A 153 2.48 -7.23 -23.77
C VAL A 153 2.33 -8.69 -24.24
N PHE A 154 3.37 -9.51 -24.00
CA PHE A 154 3.33 -10.93 -24.34
C PHE A 154 2.29 -11.71 -23.51
N ASP A 155 2.23 -11.48 -22.19
CA ASP A 155 1.18 -12.03 -21.32
C ASP A 155 -0.22 -11.68 -21.84
N ARG A 156 -0.42 -10.42 -22.26
CA ARG A 156 -1.70 -9.97 -22.82
C ARG A 156 -2.02 -10.68 -24.13
N LEU A 157 -1.04 -10.85 -25.03
CA LEU A 157 -1.21 -11.58 -26.27
C LEU A 157 -1.65 -13.03 -25.99
N ILE A 158 -0.98 -13.72 -25.06
CA ILE A 158 -1.36 -15.06 -24.63
C ILE A 158 -2.79 -15.10 -24.10
N CYS A 159 -3.18 -14.14 -23.26
CA CYS A 159 -4.55 -14.05 -22.73
C CYS A 159 -5.61 -13.82 -23.82
N LEU A 160 -5.27 -13.09 -24.88
CA LEU A 160 -6.17 -12.85 -26.01
C LEU A 160 -6.32 -14.12 -26.85
N GLU A 161 -5.22 -14.79 -27.17
CA GLU A 161 -5.21 -16.00 -28.00
C GLU A 161 -5.84 -17.21 -27.30
N LYS A 162 -5.53 -17.43 -26.02
CA LYS A 162 -6.05 -18.59 -25.26
C LYS A 162 -7.40 -18.33 -24.59
N GLY A 163 -7.85 -17.08 -24.57
CA GLY A 163 -8.91 -16.60 -23.70
C GLY A 163 -8.50 -16.62 -22.22
N LYS A 164 -9.16 -15.78 -21.39
CA LYS A 164 -9.01 -15.90 -19.93
C LYS A 164 -9.76 -17.15 -19.46
N ILE A 165 -9.05 -18.24 -19.21
CA ILE A 165 -9.60 -19.33 -18.39
C ILE A 165 -9.67 -18.78 -16.96
N SER A 166 -10.85 -18.36 -16.55
CA SER A 166 -11.06 -18.03 -15.13
C SER A 166 -10.86 -19.31 -14.31
N SER A 167 -10.39 -19.19 -13.07
CA SER A 167 -10.27 -20.31 -12.14
C SER A 167 -11.58 -21.13 -12.06
N LYS A 168 -12.72 -20.46 -12.24
CA LYS A 168 -14.06 -21.05 -12.30
C LYS A 168 -14.27 -21.94 -13.53
N ILE A 169 -13.79 -21.52 -14.72
CA ILE A 169 -13.87 -22.32 -15.96
C ILE A 169 -12.90 -23.52 -15.90
N ALA A 170 -11.72 -23.34 -15.30
CA ALA A 170 -10.78 -24.44 -15.08
C ALA A 170 -11.38 -25.52 -14.16
N GLN A 171 -12.05 -25.11 -13.07
CA GLN A 171 -12.76 -26.03 -12.17
C GLN A 171 -13.91 -26.76 -12.88
N LEU A 172 -14.74 -26.07 -13.66
CA LEU A 172 -15.84 -26.70 -14.41
C LEU A 172 -15.33 -27.73 -15.43
N ARG A 173 -14.18 -27.49 -16.06
CA ARG A 173 -13.55 -28.45 -16.99
C ARG A 173 -12.92 -29.66 -16.30
N SER A 174 -12.64 -29.55 -15.00
CA SER A 174 -12.14 -30.67 -14.18
C SER A 174 -13.26 -31.56 -13.63
N TRP A 175 -14.53 -31.21 -13.83
CA TRP A 175 -15.62 -32.10 -13.46
C TRP A 175 -15.70 -33.32 -14.38
N PRO A 176 -15.88 -34.54 -13.84
CA PRO A 176 -16.12 -35.73 -14.64
C PRO A 176 -17.35 -35.50 -15.51
N ARG A 177 -17.22 -35.72 -16.82
CA ARG A 177 -18.40 -35.75 -17.69
C ARG A 177 -19.20 -36.98 -17.31
N ILE A 178 -20.43 -36.78 -16.90
CA ILE A 178 -21.40 -37.85 -16.71
C ILE A 178 -21.72 -38.35 -18.12
N ASN A 179 -21.26 -39.56 -18.44
CA ASN A 179 -21.72 -40.33 -19.60
C ASN A 179 -23.09 -40.93 -19.29
#